data_AF-A0A0G4GNH0-F1
#
_entry.id   AF-A0A0G4GNH0-F1
#
_cell.length_a   1.000
_cell.length_b   1.000
_cell.length_c   1.000
_cell.angle_alpha   90.00
_cell.angle_beta   90.00
_cell.angle_gamma   90.00
#
_symmetry.space_group_name_H-M   'P 1'
#
loop_
_entity.id
_entity.type
_entity.pdbx_description
1 polymer ?
#
loop_
_entity_poly.entity_id
_entity_poly.type
_entity_poly.pdbx_seq_one_letter_code
_entity_poly.pdbx_strand_id
1 'polypeptide(L)'
;MVASSSNAQPGDDAGGESDEERQRRAERERRFWGNAPPGILSIVMAFLPIHLLIQLQLPPLTWQHAARKQHHLTISAADEDQRLFWQRTTIDLVREWATYLRQLTSITLQYPLGFPCWCFHVFVAIIEGHIAGRRAANLNGGTLQTIAIEGGVRLTGPARQSITQTNPPLPAPLDPPPTLDALETIAA
;
A
#
# COMPACT_ATOMS: atom_id res chain seq x y z
N MET A 1 -42.18 57.72 28.82
CA MET A 1 -42.26 56.45 29.56
C MET A 1 -42.06 55.32 28.55
N VAL A 2 -40.95 54.62 28.75
CA VAL A 2 -40.50 53.30 28.25
C VAL A 2 -41.01 52.82 26.88
N ALA A 3 -40.11 52.85 25.89
CA ALA A 3 -40.16 52.03 24.68
C ALA A 3 -39.70 50.61 25.02
N SER A 4 -40.53 49.60 24.75
CA SER A 4 -40.14 48.18 24.83
C SER A 4 -39.41 47.77 23.55
N SER A 5 -38.09 47.69 23.65
CA SER A 5 -37.24 47.01 22.66
C SER A 5 -37.31 45.50 22.90
N SER A 6 -37.94 44.77 21.99
CA SER A 6 -37.84 43.31 21.95
C SER A 6 -36.59 42.94 21.15
N ASN A 7 -35.53 42.55 21.85
CA ASN A 7 -34.32 41.98 21.26
C ASN A 7 -34.66 40.73 20.45
N ALA A 8 -34.48 40.80 19.14
CA ALA A 8 -34.30 39.61 18.32
C ALA A 8 -32.88 39.08 18.59
N GLN A 9 -32.77 37.93 19.25
CA GLN A 9 -31.52 37.18 19.27
C GLN A 9 -31.28 36.60 17.87
N PRO A 10 -30.08 36.77 17.28
CA PRO A 10 -29.72 36.01 16.10
C PRO A 10 -29.51 34.56 16.53
N GLY A 11 -30.27 33.65 15.93
CA GLY A 11 -29.99 32.24 15.99
C GLY A 11 -28.70 31.97 15.24
N ASP A 12 -27.62 31.75 15.99
CA ASP A 12 -26.43 31.06 15.48
C ASP A 12 -26.80 29.59 15.26
N ASP A 13 -27.45 29.31 14.12
CA ASP A 13 -27.53 27.97 13.53
C ASP A 13 -26.20 27.69 12.81
N ALA A 14 -25.12 27.68 13.59
CA ALA A 14 -23.87 27.11 13.18
C ALA A 14 -23.98 25.61 13.43
N GLY A 15 -24.37 24.86 12.39
CA GLY A 15 -24.44 23.39 12.35
C GLY A 15 -23.08 22.71 12.54
N GLY A 16 -22.42 22.97 13.67
CA GLY A 16 -21.30 22.21 14.19
C GLY A 16 -21.85 21.01 14.93
N GLU A 17 -21.49 19.82 14.48
CA GLU A 17 -21.78 18.58 15.19
C GLU A 17 -21.36 18.72 16.67
N SER A 18 -22.31 18.56 17.59
CA SER A 18 -22.04 18.58 19.03
C SER A 18 -20.98 17.54 19.38
N ASP A 19 -20.03 17.90 20.25
CA ASP A 19 -18.96 17.02 20.72
C ASP A 19 -19.51 15.68 21.25
N GLU A 20 -20.72 15.68 21.82
CA GLU A 20 -21.41 14.47 22.28
C GLU A 20 -21.80 13.53 21.14
N GLU A 21 -22.26 14.06 20.00
CA GLU A 21 -22.58 13.24 18.82
C GLU A 21 -21.31 12.67 18.20
N ARG A 22 -20.25 13.49 18.11
CA ARG A 22 -18.93 13.04 17.64
C ARG A 22 -18.41 11.89 18.52
N GLN A 23 -18.54 12.01 19.83
CA GLN A 23 -18.12 10.96 20.76
C GLN A 23 -18.98 9.70 20.63
N ARG A 24 -20.31 9.84 20.50
CA ARG A 24 -21.21 8.72 20.26
C ARG A 24 -20.90 8.01 18.93
N ARG A 25 -20.56 8.74 17.86
CA ARG A 25 -20.12 8.17 16.59
C ARG A 25 -18.81 7.40 16.76
N ALA A 26 -17.80 8.00 17.38
CA ALA A 26 -16.50 7.38 17.59
C ALA A 26 -16.60 6.08 18.40
N GLU A 27 -17.46 6.03 19.42
CA GLU A 27 -17.73 4.79 20.17
C GLU A 27 -18.40 3.72 19.31
N ARG A 28 -19.38 4.08 18.48
CA ARG A 28 -20.05 3.14 17.57
C ARG A 28 -19.05 2.57 16.58
N GLU A 29 -18.20 3.40 15.99
CA GLU A 29 -17.15 2.98 15.05
C GLU A 29 -16.14 2.06 15.74
N ARG A 30 -15.67 2.42 16.94
CA ARG A 30 -14.75 1.57 17.71
C ARG A 30 -15.37 0.20 18.00
N ARG A 31 -16.64 0.14 18.41
CA ARG A 31 -17.35 -1.13 18.65
C ARG A 31 -17.55 -1.93 17.37
N PHE A 32 -17.87 -1.27 16.26
CA PHE A 32 -18.00 -1.92 14.97
C PHE A 32 -16.68 -2.56 14.55
N TRP A 33 -15.59 -1.80 14.54
CA TRP A 33 -14.28 -2.32 14.14
C TRP A 33 -13.73 -3.36 15.11
N GLY A 34 -13.99 -3.22 16.42
CA GLY A 34 -13.61 -4.22 17.43
C GLY A 34 -14.34 -5.55 17.30
N ASN A 35 -15.56 -5.56 16.76
CA ASN A 35 -16.39 -6.76 16.58
C ASN A 35 -16.54 -7.19 15.11
N ALA A 36 -15.90 -6.49 14.17
CA ALA A 36 -16.05 -6.76 12.75
C ALA A 36 -15.53 -8.17 12.45
N PRO A 37 -16.28 -9.01 11.71
CA PRO A 37 -15.77 -10.28 11.23
C PRO A 37 -14.43 -10.07 10.51
N PRO A 38 -13.42 -10.93 10.73
CA PRO A 38 -12.10 -10.79 10.08
C PRO A 38 -12.19 -10.67 8.56
N GLY A 39 -13.21 -11.30 7.96
CA GLY A 39 -13.52 -11.19 6.54
C GLY A 39 -13.81 -9.76 6.08
N ILE A 40 -14.63 -9.00 6.82
CA ILE A 40 -15.00 -7.61 6.45
C ILE A 40 -13.78 -6.70 6.54
N LEU A 41 -13.02 -6.81 7.63
CA LEU A 41 -11.79 -6.02 7.79
C LEU A 41 -10.80 -6.33 6.65
N SER A 42 -10.62 -7.60 6.29
CA SER A 42 -9.75 -7.98 5.16
C SER A 42 -10.21 -7.41 3.82
N ILE A 43 -11.53 -7.25 3.62
CA ILE A 43 -12.09 -6.68 2.38
C ILE A 43 -11.77 -5.20 2.30
N VAL A 44 -12.04 -4.45 3.37
CA VAL A 44 -11.77 -3.00 3.41
C VAL A 44 -10.27 -2.74 3.24
N MET A 45 -9.45 -3.52 3.93
CA MET A 45 -7.99 -3.41 3.86
C MET A 45 -7.45 -3.78 2.47
N ALA A 46 -8.11 -4.63 1.69
CA ALA A 46 -7.66 -4.97 0.33
C ALA A 46 -7.64 -3.76 -0.63
N PHE A 47 -8.31 -2.66 -0.30
CA PHE A 47 -8.27 -1.43 -1.09
C PHE A 47 -7.16 -0.46 -0.69
N LEU A 48 -6.45 -0.74 0.41
CA LEU A 48 -5.33 0.10 0.82
C LEU A 48 -4.07 -0.26 0.04
N PRO A 49 -3.26 0.74 -0.37
CA PRO A 49 -1.91 0.52 -0.84
C PRO A 49 -1.07 -0.31 0.13
N ILE A 50 -0.19 -1.16 -0.40
CA ILE A 50 0.54 -2.14 0.43
C ILE A 50 1.45 -1.51 1.50
N HIS A 51 2.04 -0.35 1.23
CA HIS A 51 2.86 0.36 2.20
C HIS A 51 2.03 0.76 3.44
N LEU A 52 0.77 1.16 3.25
CA LEU A 52 -0.15 1.43 4.37
C LEU A 52 -0.53 0.15 5.10
N LEU A 53 -0.79 -0.94 4.37
CA LEU A 53 -1.10 -2.23 5.00
C LEU A 53 -0.01 -2.73 5.94
N ILE A 54 1.26 -2.53 5.55
CA ILE A 54 2.41 -2.91 6.36
C ILE A 54 2.55 -1.97 7.58
N GLN A 55 2.29 -0.67 7.41
CA GLN A 55 2.38 0.32 8.49
C GLN A 55 1.25 0.21 9.52
N LEU A 56 0.07 -0.27 9.13
CA LEU A 56 -1.10 -0.39 10.01
C LEU A 56 -0.97 -1.44 11.12
N GLN A 57 0.12 -2.23 11.15
CA GLN A 57 0.38 -3.25 12.17
C GLN A 57 -0.84 -4.16 12.42
N LEU A 58 -1.53 -4.52 11.33
CA LEU A 58 -2.71 -5.37 11.41
C LEU A 58 -2.36 -6.74 11.99
N PRO A 59 -3.31 -7.43 12.65
CA PRO A 59 -3.12 -8.81 13.05
C PRO A 59 -2.65 -9.66 11.86
N PRO A 60 -1.68 -10.57 12.04
CA PRO A 60 -1.04 -11.28 10.92
C PRO A 60 -2.04 -11.92 9.96
N LEU A 61 -3.08 -12.57 10.47
CA LEU A 61 -4.12 -13.19 9.64
C LEU A 61 -4.90 -12.16 8.82
N THR A 62 -5.29 -11.03 9.40
CA THR A 62 -6.01 -9.97 8.68
C THR A 62 -5.16 -9.42 7.54
N TRP A 63 -3.89 -9.14 7.83
CA TRP A 63 -2.93 -8.66 6.85
C TRP A 63 -2.77 -9.67 5.71
N GLN A 64 -2.56 -10.95 6.02
CA GLN A 64 -2.42 -12.01 5.01
C GLN A 64 -3.67 -12.15 4.13
N HIS A 65 -4.87 -12.05 4.71
CA HIS A 65 -6.12 -12.12 3.93
C HIS A 65 -6.30 -10.90 3.01
N ALA A 66 -5.92 -9.70 3.47
CA ALA A 66 -5.95 -8.50 2.64
C ALA A 66 -4.91 -8.59 1.51
N ALA A 67 -3.67 -9.00 1.82
CA ALA A 67 -2.58 -9.16 0.86
C ALA A 67 -2.93 -10.14 -0.27
N ARG A 68 -3.64 -11.24 0.03
CA ARG A 68 -4.09 -12.22 -0.98
C ARG A 68 -5.10 -11.67 -1.99
N LYS A 69 -5.74 -10.54 -1.69
CA LYS A 69 -6.71 -9.85 -2.55
C LYS A 69 -6.10 -8.68 -3.32
N GLN A 70 -4.80 -8.43 -3.15
CA GLN A 70 -4.09 -7.38 -3.86
C GLN A 70 -3.82 -7.81 -5.30
N HIS A 71 -4.29 -6.99 -6.24
CA HIS A 71 -4.08 -7.17 -7.68
C HIS A 71 -3.02 -6.22 -8.25
N HIS A 72 -2.87 -5.04 -7.65
CA HIS A 72 -2.00 -3.99 -8.15
C HIS A 72 -1.00 -3.57 -7.08
N LEU A 73 0.27 -3.45 -7.47
CA LEU A 73 1.31 -2.97 -6.58
C LEU A 73 2.16 -1.90 -7.27
N THR A 74 2.33 -0.78 -6.58
CA THR A 74 3.17 0.32 -7.04
C THR A 74 4.29 0.58 -6.03
N ILE A 75 5.53 0.50 -6.49
CA ILE A 75 6.71 1.03 -5.80
C ILE A 75 6.95 2.43 -6.36
N SER A 76 6.60 3.47 -5.61
CA SER A 76 6.70 4.85 -6.10
C SER A 76 7.67 5.72 -5.29
N ALA A 77 8.50 6.47 -6.01
CA ALA A 77 9.31 7.53 -5.45
C ALA A 77 8.57 8.88 -5.35
N ALA A 78 7.35 8.99 -5.90
CA ALA A 78 6.63 10.26 -6.04
C ALA A 78 6.26 10.87 -4.69
N ASP A 79 5.78 10.03 -3.78
CA ASP A 79 5.41 10.40 -2.43
C ASP A 79 6.58 10.17 -1.45
N GLU A 80 6.74 11.05 -0.46
CA GLU A 80 7.83 10.95 0.52
C GLU A 80 7.70 9.75 1.44
N ASP A 81 6.51 9.48 1.95
CA ASP A 81 6.29 8.37 2.89
C ASP A 81 6.48 7.03 2.17
N GLN A 82 5.97 6.90 0.94
CA GLN A 82 6.20 5.72 0.11
C GLN A 82 7.68 5.55 -0.22
N ARG A 83 8.36 6.62 -0.63
CA ARG A 83 9.79 6.56 -0.95
C ARG A 83 10.62 6.11 0.24
N LEU A 84 10.37 6.68 1.43
CA LEU A 84 11.05 6.30 2.67
C LEU A 84 10.73 4.86 3.07
N PHE A 85 9.47 4.44 2.92
CA PHE A 85 9.06 3.07 3.18
C PHE A 85 9.84 2.07 2.32
N TRP A 86 9.86 2.26 1.01
CA TRP A 86 10.54 1.33 0.09
C TRP A 86 12.06 1.28 0.32
N GLN A 87 12.69 2.42 0.63
CA GLN A 87 14.13 2.48 0.92
C GLN A 87 14.52 1.79 2.23
N ARG A 88 13.62 1.77 3.22
CA ARG A 88 13.87 1.18 4.54
C ARG A 88 13.48 -0.29 4.61
N THR A 89 12.64 -0.75 3.69
CA THR A 89 12.15 -2.13 3.69
C THR A 89 13.31 -3.09 3.36
N THR A 90 13.49 -4.12 4.17
CA THR A 90 14.51 -5.14 3.96
C THR A 90 14.03 -6.18 2.93
N ILE A 91 14.97 -6.74 2.16
CA ILE A 91 14.64 -7.76 1.15
C ILE A 91 14.01 -9.01 1.77
N ASP A 92 14.44 -9.41 2.97
CA ASP A 92 13.88 -10.60 3.64
C ASP A 92 12.40 -10.39 3.99
N LEU A 93 12.06 -9.20 4.49
CA LEU A 93 10.69 -8.82 4.75
C LEU A 93 9.87 -8.83 3.45
N VAL A 94 10.40 -8.22 2.37
CA VAL A 94 9.76 -8.21 1.05
C VAL A 94 9.45 -9.61 0.55
N ARG A 95 10.45 -10.49 0.59
CA ARG A 95 10.30 -11.88 0.14
C ARG A 95 9.22 -12.59 0.92
N GLU A 96 9.20 -12.44 2.24
CA GLU A 96 8.18 -13.06 3.10
C GLU A 96 6.77 -12.58 2.73
N TRP A 97 6.54 -11.27 2.73
CA TRP A 97 5.20 -10.76 2.54
C TRP A 97 4.71 -10.89 1.08
N ALA A 98 5.63 -10.87 0.10
CA ALA A 98 5.31 -11.09 -1.30
C ALA A 98 4.74 -12.50 -1.56
N THR A 99 5.05 -13.50 -0.73
CA THR A 99 4.45 -14.85 -0.83
C THR A 99 2.92 -14.87 -0.62
N TYR A 100 2.36 -13.81 -0.03
CA TYR A 100 0.92 -13.68 0.17
C TYR A 100 0.21 -12.98 -0.98
N LEU A 101 0.91 -12.33 -1.91
CA LEU A 101 0.34 -11.59 -3.04
C LEU A 101 -0.14 -12.48 -4.19
N ARG A 102 -0.89 -13.54 -3.90
CA ARG A 102 -1.15 -14.63 -4.86
C ARG A 102 -2.02 -14.24 -6.04
N GLN A 103 -2.69 -13.09 -5.98
CA GLN A 103 -3.57 -12.57 -7.04
C GLN A 103 -3.00 -11.33 -7.74
N LEU A 104 -1.71 -11.02 -7.53
CA LEU A 104 -1.06 -9.89 -8.19
C LEU A 104 -1.15 -10.06 -9.71
N THR A 105 -1.68 -9.04 -10.38
CA THR A 105 -1.83 -8.97 -11.85
C THR A 105 -0.96 -7.87 -12.45
N SER A 106 -0.64 -6.82 -11.69
CA SER A 106 0.17 -5.70 -12.17
C SER A 106 1.15 -5.23 -11.11
N ILE A 107 2.39 -4.99 -11.54
CA ILE A 107 3.41 -4.35 -10.71
C ILE A 107 4.07 -3.20 -11.47
N THR A 108 4.20 -2.05 -10.79
CA THR A 108 4.80 -0.83 -11.34
C THR A 108 5.93 -0.33 -10.45
N LEU A 109 7.09 -0.05 -11.03
CA LEU A 109 8.21 0.65 -10.40
C LEU A 109 8.29 2.08 -10.94
N GLN A 110 7.96 3.08 -10.14
CA GLN A 110 8.09 4.50 -10.49
C GLN A 110 9.34 5.10 -9.84
N TYR A 111 10.43 5.19 -10.60
CA TYR A 111 11.74 5.58 -10.07
C TYR A 111 12.03 7.08 -10.25
N PRO A 112 12.88 7.68 -9.37
CA PRO A 112 13.23 9.09 -9.47
C PRO A 112 14.22 9.36 -10.61
N LEU A 113 14.03 10.51 -11.27
CA LEU A 113 14.86 10.91 -12.41
C LEU A 113 16.35 11.01 -12.02
N GLY A 114 17.19 10.21 -12.69
CA GLY A 114 18.62 10.09 -12.41
C GLY A 114 18.99 8.92 -11.49
N PHE A 115 18.03 8.11 -11.06
CA PHE A 115 18.24 6.93 -10.21
C PHE A 115 17.45 5.71 -10.76
N PRO A 116 17.80 5.20 -11.95
CA PRO A 116 17.03 4.14 -12.63
C PRO A 116 17.00 2.80 -11.86
N CYS A 117 18.01 2.53 -11.04
CA CYS A 117 18.10 1.32 -10.23
C CYS A 117 17.46 1.45 -8.84
N TRP A 118 16.83 2.60 -8.55
CA TRP A 118 16.19 2.83 -7.26
C TRP A 118 15.15 1.76 -6.94
N CYS A 119 15.29 1.11 -5.78
CA CYS A 119 14.42 0.01 -5.32
C CYS A 119 14.27 -1.17 -6.28
N PHE A 120 15.15 -1.34 -7.28
CA PHE A 120 14.98 -2.39 -8.30
C PHE A 120 15.05 -3.82 -7.73
N HIS A 121 15.96 -4.08 -6.79
CA HIS A 121 15.99 -5.33 -6.02
C HIS A 121 14.69 -5.64 -5.25
N VAL A 122 13.98 -4.64 -4.69
CA VAL A 122 12.67 -4.82 -4.03
C VAL A 122 11.65 -5.25 -5.07
N PHE A 123 11.63 -4.57 -6.22
CA PHE A 123 10.74 -4.91 -7.33
C PHE A 123 10.93 -6.36 -7.79
N VAL A 124 12.18 -6.80 -7.99
CA VAL A 124 12.51 -8.20 -8.31
C VAL A 124 12.07 -9.15 -7.20
N ALA A 125 12.37 -8.83 -5.93
CA ALA A 125 12.00 -9.66 -4.79
C ALA A 125 10.48 -9.85 -4.64
N ILE A 126 9.67 -8.86 -5.01
CA ILE A 126 8.20 -9.00 -5.02
C ILE A 126 7.76 -9.99 -6.09
N ILE A 127 8.29 -9.88 -7.32
CA ILE A 127 7.94 -10.79 -8.42
C ILE A 127 8.32 -12.23 -8.05
N GLU A 128 9.54 -12.43 -7.55
CA GLU A 128 10.02 -13.72 -7.08
C GLU A 128 9.16 -14.27 -5.93
N GLY A 129 8.88 -13.46 -4.91
CA GLY A 129 8.07 -13.85 -3.77
C GLY A 129 6.63 -14.20 -4.16
N HIS A 130 6.02 -13.44 -5.08
CA HIS A 130 4.71 -13.74 -5.65
C HIS A 130 4.67 -15.15 -6.25
N ILE A 131 5.65 -15.47 -7.10
CA ILE A 131 5.74 -16.76 -7.79
C ILE A 131 6.00 -17.89 -6.79
N ALA A 132 6.92 -17.69 -5.84
CA ALA A 132 7.19 -18.64 -4.77
C ALA A 132 5.94 -18.90 -3.92
N GLY A 133 5.18 -17.85 -3.58
CA GLY A 133 3.95 -17.93 -2.81
C GLY A 133 2.82 -18.68 -3.53
N ARG A 134 2.69 -18.48 -4.84
CA ARG A 134 1.75 -19.25 -5.67
C ARG A 134 2.15 -20.72 -5.75
N ARG A 135 3.44 -21.00 -5.98
CA ARG A 135 4.00 -22.36 -6.01
C ARG A 135 3.75 -23.09 -4.69
N ALA A 136 4.06 -22.46 -3.56
CA ALA A 136 3.83 -23.04 -2.22
C ALA A 136 2.33 -23.30 -1.93
N ALA A 137 1.43 -22.56 -2.57
CA ALA A 137 -0.01 -22.74 -2.44
C ALA A 137 -0.61 -23.72 -3.47
N ASN A 138 0.21 -24.37 -4.31
CA ASN A 138 -0.21 -25.24 -5.41
C ASN A 138 -1.22 -24.58 -6.36
N LEU A 139 -1.05 -23.27 -6.60
CA LEU A 139 -1.87 -22.54 -7.56
C LEU A 139 -1.26 -22.69 -8.96
N ASN A 140 -2.02 -23.30 -9.87
CA ASN A 140 -1.59 -23.50 -11.25
C ASN A 140 -1.62 -22.18 -12.03
N GLY A 141 -0.67 -22.03 -12.96
CA GLY A 141 -0.51 -20.86 -13.83
C GLY A 141 -0.05 -19.58 -13.14
N GLY A 142 0.23 -18.57 -13.94
CA GLY A 142 0.56 -17.21 -13.51
C GLY A 142 -0.69 -16.33 -13.35
N THR A 143 -0.56 -15.24 -12.61
CA THR A 143 -1.54 -14.14 -12.61
C THR A 143 -0.93 -12.80 -12.99
N LEU A 144 0.39 -12.66 -12.91
CA LEU A 144 1.09 -11.42 -13.21
C LEU A 144 1.07 -11.16 -14.72
N GLN A 145 0.25 -10.19 -15.14
CA GLN A 145 0.00 -9.82 -16.53
C GLN A 145 0.81 -8.61 -16.97
N THR A 146 1.09 -7.67 -16.06
CA THR A 146 1.73 -6.40 -16.39
C THR A 146 2.93 -6.12 -15.49
N ILE A 147 4.04 -5.76 -16.12
CA ILE A 147 5.25 -5.23 -15.49
C ILE A 147 5.52 -3.86 -16.09
N ALA A 148 5.54 -2.82 -15.27
CA ALA A 148 5.81 -1.45 -15.71
C ALA A 148 7.00 -0.86 -14.93
N ILE A 149 7.93 -0.24 -15.66
CA ILE A 149 9.10 0.45 -15.12
C ILE A 149 9.02 1.90 -15.57
N GLU A 150 8.42 2.75 -14.76
CA GLU A 150 8.12 4.13 -15.13
C GLU A 150 9.19 5.08 -14.57
N GLY A 151 9.88 5.76 -15.48
CA GLY A 151 10.81 6.82 -15.10
C GLY A 151 10.15 8.17 -14.89
N GLY A 152 10.93 9.11 -14.33
CA GLY A 152 10.65 10.53 -14.48
C GLY A 152 10.01 11.21 -13.27
N VAL A 153 9.97 10.56 -12.11
CA VAL A 153 9.59 11.25 -10.87
C VAL A 153 10.62 12.35 -10.58
N ARG A 154 10.18 13.61 -10.67
CA ARG A 154 11.04 14.78 -10.43
C ARG A 154 11.09 15.09 -8.94
N LEU A 155 12.21 14.75 -8.31
CA LEU A 155 12.48 15.11 -6.92
C LEU A 155 13.20 16.46 -6.83
N THR A 156 12.86 17.25 -5.80
CA THR A 156 13.54 18.52 -5.45
C THR A 156 14.70 18.27 -4.47
N GLY A 157 15.57 19.27 -4.28
CA GLY A 157 16.87 19.18 -3.59
C GLY A 157 16.99 18.15 -2.45
N PRO A 158 16.37 18.38 -1.28
CA PRO A 158 16.47 17.46 -0.13
C PRO A 158 15.97 16.04 -0.43
N ALA A 159 14.89 15.91 -1.20
CA ALA A 159 14.36 14.61 -1.59
C ALA A 159 15.34 13.83 -2.47
N ARG A 160 16.07 14.48 -3.38
CA ARG A 160 17.15 13.83 -4.14
C ARG A 160 18.30 13.37 -3.25
N GLN A 161 18.66 14.15 -2.23
CA GLN A 161 19.74 13.81 -1.29
C GLN A 161 19.36 12.65 -0.37
N SER A 162 18.07 12.44 -0.12
CA SER A 162 17.56 11.31 0.67
C SER A 162 17.58 9.95 -0.05
N ILE A 163 17.98 9.90 -1.33
CA ILE A 163 18.05 8.66 -2.09
C ILE A 163 19.28 7.86 -1.66
N THR A 164 19.06 6.76 -0.95
CA THR A 164 20.14 5.89 -0.43
C THR A 164 20.31 4.59 -1.21
N GLN A 165 19.26 4.12 -1.89
CA GLN A 165 19.20 2.79 -2.49
C GLN A 165 19.45 2.83 -4.01
N THR A 166 20.66 3.25 -4.40
CA THR A 166 20.97 3.55 -5.80
C THR A 166 21.45 2.36 -6.62
N ASN A 167 22.10 1.35 -6.02
CA ASN A 167 22.53 0.11 -6.68
C ASN A 167 22.66 -1.06 -5.67
N PRO A 168 21.56 -1.49 -5.06
CA PRO A 168 21.59 -2.64 -4.17
C PRO A 168 21.84 -3.94 -4.96
N PRO A 169 22.55 -4.92 -4.39
CA PRO A 169 22.74 -6.22 -5.03
C PRO A 169 21.38 -6.88 -5.28
N LEU A 170 21.26 -7.56 -6.41
CA LEU A 170 20.06 -8.31 -6.74
C LEU A 170 19.90 -9.52 -5.80
N PRO A 171 18.66 -9.93 -5.50
CA PRO A 171 18.41 -11.19 -4.82
C PRO A 171 19.04 -12.37 -5.58
N ALA A 172 19.45 -13.40 -4.84
CA ALA A 172 19.83 -14.68 -5.45
C ALA A 172 18.64 -15.24 -6.26
N PRO A 173 18.87 -15.68 -7.51
CA PRO A 173 17.80 -16.20 -8.37
C PRO A 173 17.07 -17.39 -7.74
N LEU A 174 15.77 -17.50 -8.02
CA LEU A 174 14.98 -18.67 -7.61
C LEU A 174 15.36 -19.93 -8.39
N ASP A 175 15.30 -21.08 -7.70
CA ASP A 175 15.43 -22.41 -8.29
C ASP A 175 14.16 -23.26 -8.00
N PRO A 176 13.46 -23.80 -9.02
CA PRO A 176 13.62 -23.48 -10.44
C PRO A 176 13.25 -22.03 -10.77
N PRO A 177 13.78 -21.48 -11.87
CA PRO A 177 13.52 -20.12 -12.32
C PRO A 177 12.02 -19.77 -12.36
N PRO A 178 11.67 -18.50 -12.11
CA PRO A 178 10.29 -18.05 -12.17
C PRO A 178 9.73 -18.16 -13.60
N THR A 179 8.53 -18.71 -13.74
CA THR A 179 7.77 -18.67 -14.99
C THR A 179 6.76 -17.52 -14.93
N LEU A 180 6.77 -16.67 -15.95
CA LEU A 180 5.85 -15.55 -16.13
C LEU A 180 4.89 -15.86 -17.29
N ASP A 181 4.19 -16.99 -17.17
CA ASP A 181 3.32 -17.56 -18.22
C ASP A 181 2.06 -16.74 -18.50
N ALA A 182 1.63 -15.91 -17.55
CA ALA A 182 0.51 -14.98 -17.71
C ALA A 182 0.94 -13.56 -18.12
N LEU A 183 2.25 -13.31 -18.31
CA LEU A 183 2.74 -11.98 -18.61
C LEU A 183 2.39 -11.58 -20.05
N GLU A 184 1.68 -10.47 -20.17
CA GLU A 184 1.18 -9.96 -21.44
C GLU A 184 1.89 -8.65 -21.83
N THR A 185 2.25 -7.81 -20.85
CA THR A 185 2.77 -6.46 -21.08
C THR A 185 4.01 -6.17 -20.25
N ILE A 186 5.06 -5.66 -20.92
CA ILE A 186 6.22 -5.01 -20.32
C ILE A 186 6.29 -3.57 -20.83
N ALA A 187 6.13 -2.60 -19.94
CA ALA A 187 6.21 -1.17 -20.25
C ALA A 187 7.44 -0.54 -19.57
N ALA A 188 8.10 0.40 -20.25
CA ALA A 188 9.26 1.14 -19.77
C ALA A 188 9.21 2.60 -20.24
#